data_AF-A0A7S0BIX9-F1
#
_entry.id   AF-A0A7S0BIX9-F1
#
_cell.length_a   1.000
_cell.length_b   1.000
_cell.length_c   1.000
_cell.angle_alpha   90.00
_cell.angle_beta   90.00
_cell.angle_gamma   90.00
#
_symmetry.space_group_name_H-M   'P 1'
#
loop_
_entity.id
_entity.type
_entity.pdbx_description
1 polymer ?
#
loop_
_entity_poly.entity_id
_entity_poly.type
_entity_poly.pdbx_seq_one_letter_code
_entity_poly.pdbx_strand_id
1 'polypeptide(L)'
;LVMNVNEIKTLYNRIHKVAAEVIEYEGFHVTYEVGTMIELPRAALVADQIADFATFFSFGTNDLTQTTMGLSRDDAGKFLTQYIVDGILEKDPFKTLDVEGVGALIEMACEKGRNVR
;
A
#
# COMPACT_ATOMS: atom_id res chain seq x y z
N LEU A 1 -1.76 5.69 4.64
CA LEU A 1 -2.19 4.47 5.35
C LEU A 1 -3.68 4.27 5.21
N VAL A 2 -4.05 3.37 4.29
CA VAL A 2 -5.42 2.88 4.09
C VAL A 2 -5.39 1.38 4.38
N MET A 3 -6.30 0.89 5.22
CA MET A 3 -6.54 -0.52 5.48
C MET A 3 -7.95 -0.98 5.12
N ASN A 4 -8.88 -0.04 4.95
CA ASN A 4 -10.30 -0.32 4.74
C ASN A 4 -10.90 0.56 3.64
N VAL A 5 -11.84 -0.01 2.87
CA VAL A 5 -12.60 0.69 1.82
C VAL A 5 -13.26 1.98 2.32
N ASN A 6 -13.73 2.03 3.57
CA ASN A 6 -14.37 3.22 4.13
C ASN A 6 -13.41 4.40 4.32
N GLU A 7 -12.13 4.13 4.59
CA GLU A 7 -11.11 5.17 4.73
C GLU A 7 -10.86 5.85 3.38
N ILE A 8 -10.57 5.05 2.34
CA ILE A 8 -10.36 5.59 1.00
C ILE A 8 -11.63 6.23 0.44
N LYS A 9 -12.82 5.65 0.66
CA LYS A 9 -14.09 6.25 0.23
C LYS A 9 -14.30 7.66 0.83
N THR A 10 -13.97 7.82 2.11
CA THR A 10 -14.08 9.11 2.80
C THR A 10 -13.13 10.14 2.19
N LEU A 11 -11.88 9.74 1.95
CA LEU A 11 -10.86 10.61 1.34
C LEU A 11 -11.19 10.93 -0.12
N TYR A 12 -11.59 9.94 -0.91
CA TYR A 12 -12.02 10.09 -2.30
C TYR A 12 -13.11 11.15 -2.43
N ASN A 13 -14.20 11.02 -1.67
CA ASN A 13 -15.29 11.99 -1.69
C ASN A 13 -14.83 13.40 -1.31
N ARG A 14 -13.93 13.52 -0.33
CA ARG A 14 -13.39 14.81 0.08
C ARG A 14 -12.50 15.43 -1.00
N ILE A 15 -11.64 14.63 -1.63
CA ILE A 15 -10.76 15.09 -2.72
C ILE A 15 -11.60 15.61 -3.88
N HIS A 16 -12.59 14.83 -4.33
CA HIS A 16 -13.46 15.24 -5.43
C HIS A 16 -14.28 16.49 -5.11
N LYS A 17 -14.77 16.63 -3.88
CA LYS A 17 -15.46 17.84 -3.44
C LYS A 17 -14.55 19.07 -3.54
N VAL A 18 -13.36 19.02 -2.94
CA VAL A 18 -12.43 20.16 -2.93
C VAL A 18 -11.93 20.48 -4.33
N ALA A 19 -11.63 19.45 -5.13
CA ALA A 19 -11.20 19.65 -6.51
C ALA A 19 -12.28 20.35 -7.35
N ALA A 20 -13.55 19.97 -7.18
CA ALA A 20 -14.66 20.65 -7.87
C ALA A 20 -14.78 22.12 -7.46
N GLU A 21 -14.69 22.42 -6.16
CA GLU A 21 -14.70 23.80 -5.64
C GLU A 21 -13.56 24.66 -6.22
N VAL A 22 -12.35 24.10 -6.31
CA VAL A 22 -11.18 24.80 -6.88
C VAL A 22 -11.31 24.98 -8.40
N ILE A 23 -11.74 23.95 -9.13
CA ILE A 23 -11.94 24.03 -10.59
C ILE A 23 -12.98 25.10 -10.93
N GLU A 24 -14.07 25.18 -10.16
CA GLU A 24 -15.09 26.21 -10.33
C GLU A 24 -14.56 27.61 -10.03
N TYR A 25 -13.82 27.77 -8.92
CA TYR A 25 -13.26 29.06 -8.51
C TYR A 25 -12.22 29.60 -9.50
N GLU A 26 -11.33 28.75 -9.99
CA GLU A 26 -10.23 29.14 -10.86
C GLU A 26 -10.64 29.24 -12.35
N GLY A 27 -11.76 28.63 -12.73
CA GLY A 27 -12.29 28.68 -14.09
C GLY A 27 -11.47 27.91 -15.13
N PHE A 28 -10.61 26.97 -14.72
CA PHE A 28 -9.90 26.06 -15.62
C PHE A 28 -9.99 24.60 -15.18
N HIS A 29 -10.04 23.69 -16.15
CA HIS A 29 -10.19 22.26 -15.91
C HIS A 29 -8.84 21.55 -15.79
N VAL A 30 -8.73 20.66 -14.80
CA VAL A 30 -7.57 19.76 -14.61
C VAL A 30 -8.07 18.33 -14.48
N THR A 31 -7.47 17.43 -15.26
CA THR A 31 -7.65 15.99 -15.09
C THR A 31 -6.70 15.48 -14.01
N TYR A 32 -7.19 14.69 -13.08
CA TYR A 32 -6.40 14.09 -12.01
C TYR A 32 -6.91 12.68 -11.69
N GLU A 33 -6.04 11.91 -11.04
CA GLU A 33 -6.31 10.55 -10.58
C GLU A 33 -6.17 10.47 -9.06
N VAL A 34 -6.95 9.59 -8.44
CA VAL A 34 -6.90 9.34 -7.00
C VAL A 34 -6.57 7.87 -6.80
N GLY A 35 -5.35 7.59 -6.36
CA GLY A 35 -4.90 6.25 -5.99
C GLY A 35 -4.69 6.14 -4.48
N THR A 36 -4.18 4.98 -4.08
CA THR A 36 -3.79 4.73 -2.68
C THR A 36 -2.49 3.97 -2.59
N MET A 37 -1.84 4.09 -1.44
CA MET A 37 -0.76 3.21 -1.07
C MET A 37 -1.32 1.89 -0.52
N ILE A 38 -0.75 0.77 -0.96
CA ILE A 38 -0.95 -0.57 -0.40
C ILE A 38 0.29 -0.89 0.42
N GLU A 39 0.18 -0.62 1.72
CA GLU A 39 1.29 -0.66 2.69
C GLU A 39 0.89 -1.37 3.99
N LEU A 40 -0.33 -1.90 4.06
CA LEU A 40 -0.87 -2.69 5.16
C LEU A 40 -1.39 -4.03 4.64
N PRO A 41 -1.13 -5.17 5.32
CA PRO A 41 -1.58 -6.49 4.87
C PRO A 41 -3.09 -6.55 4.65
N ARG A 42 -3.87 -5.90 5.53
CA ARG A 42 -5.32 -5.82 5.36
C ARG A 42 -5.71 -5.16 4.04
N ALA A 43 -5.01 -4.10 3.62
CA ALA A 43 -5.27 -3.42 2.36
C ALA A 43 -5.05 -4.35 1.16
N ALA A 44 -4.00 -5.17 1.18
CA ALA A 44 -3.75 -6.19 0.16
C ALA A 44 -4.86 -7.26 0.13
N LEU A 45 -5.30 -7.73 1.30
CA LEU A 45 -6.35 -8.76 1.43
C LEU A 45 -7.71 -8.31 0.88
N VAL A 46 -8.06 -7.02 1.01
CA VAL A 46 -9.32 -6.45 0.52
C VAL A 46 -9.13 -5.48 -0.65
N ALA A 47 -8.06 -5.68 -1.43
CA ALA A 47 -7.67 -4.77 -2.51
C ALA A 47 -8.77 -4.59 -3.58
N ASP A 48 -9.61 -5.59 -3.80
CA ASP A 48 -10.79 -5.52 -4.66
C ASP A 48 -11.75 -4.40 -4.22
N GLN A 49 -12.07 -4.32 -2.93
CA GLN A 49 -12.94 -3.26 -2.41
C GLN A 49 -12.28 -1.88 -2.47
N ILE A 50 -10.96 -1.82 -2.31
CA ILE A 50 -10.21 -0.56 -2.37
C ILE A 50 -10.15 -0.04 -3.82
N ALA A 51 -10.03 -0.93 -4.81
CA ALA A 51 -9.99 -0.60 -6.23
C ALA A 51 -11.26 0.09 -6.75
N ASP A 52 -12.40 -0.04 -6.05
CA ASP A 52 -13.61 0.73 -6.36
C ASP A 52 -13.37 2.26 -6.34
N PHE A 53 -12.45 2.72 -5.50
CA PHE A 53 -12.15 4.14 -5.26
C PHE A 53 -10.72 4.56 -5.65
N ALA A 54 -9.82 3.61 -5.92
CA ALA A 54 -8.44 3.90 -6.31
C ALA A 54 -8.23 3.62 -7.81
N THR A 55 -7.80 4.63 -8.57
CA THR A 55 -7.40 4.43 -9.98
C THR A 55 -6.00 3.82 -10.13
N PHE A 56 -5.16 3.89 -9.10
CA PHE A 56 -3.87 3.22 -9.07
C PHE A 56 -3.51 2.76 -7.65
N PHE A 57 -2.67 1.73 -7.58
CA PHE A 57 -2.00 1.30 -6.36
C PHE A 57 -0.53 1.66 -6.39
N SER A 58 -0.01 2.14 -5.26
CA SER A 58 1.42 2.29 -5.00
C SER A 58 1.81 1.38 -3.85
N PHE A 59 2.80 0.51 -4.02
CA PHE A 59 3.19 -0.41 -2.96
C PHE A 59 4.23 0.22 -2.05
N GLY A 60 3.82 0.51 -0.80
CA GLY A 60 4.72 0.96 0.25
C GLY A 60 5.41 -0.24 0.88
N THR A 61 6.35 -0.86 0.18
CA THR A 61 6.94 -2.14 0.61
C THR A 61 7.69 -2.06 1.93
N ASN A 62 8.19 -0.89 2.33
CA ASN A 62 8.80 -0.72 3.65
C ASN A 62 7.81 -1.06 4.76
N ASP A 63 6.68 -0.37 4.81
CA ASP A 63 5.65 -0.56 5.83
C ASP A 63 4.91 -1.90 5.66
N LEU A 64 4.74 -2.36 4.42
CA LEU A 64 4.19 -3.68 4.16
C LEU A 64 5.10 -4.77 4.71
N THR A 65 6.42 -4.68 4.53
CA THR A 65 7.40 -5.59 5.14
C THR A 65 7.32 -5.52 6.67
N GLN A 66 7.31 -4.33 7.26
CA GLN A 66 7.23 -4.17 8.72
C GLN A 66 6.03 -4.91 9.31
N THR A 67 4.86 -4.70 8.71
CA THR A 67 3.59 -5.21 9.22
C THR A 67 3.32 -6.66 8.85
N THR A 68 3.87 -7.15 7.74
CA THR A 68 3.78 -8.58 7.35
C THR A 68 4.70 -9.45 8.20
N MET A 69 5.93 -8.99 8.42
CA MET A 69 6.95 -9.78 9.13
C MET A 69 6.98 -9.49 10.64
N GLY A 70 6.21 -8.51 11.13
CA GLY A 70 6.21 -8.11 12.54
C GLY A 70 7.53 -7.46 12.97
N LEU A 71 8.19 -6.74 12.06
CA LEU A 71 9.51 -6.15 12.27
C LEU A 71 9.40 -4.61 12.34
N SER A 72 9.87 -4.02 13.43
CA SER A 72 10.15 -2.58 13.49
C SER A 72 11.49 -2.33 12.78
N ARG A 73 11.51 -1.54 11.69
CA ARG A 73 12.74 -1.25 10.94
C ARG A 73 13.82 -0.62 11.83
N ASP A 74 13.40 0.25 12.75
CA ASP A 74 14.30 0.96 13.66
C ASP A 74 14.94 0.03 14.71
N ASP A 75 14.26 -1.07 15.05
CA ASP A 75 14.76 -2.05 16.03
C ASP A 75 15.38 -3.30 15.40
N ALA A 76 15.00 -3.63 14.17
CA ALA A 76 15.37 -4.88 13.53
C ALA A 76 16.88 -5.02 13.32
N GLY A 77 17.61 -3.91 13.14
CA GLY A 77 19.07 -3.90 13.03
C GLY A 77 19.80 -4.55 14.21
N LYS A 78 19.15 -4.64 15.39
CA LYS A 78 19.71 -5.27 16.61
C LYS A 78 19.84 -6.80 16.50
N PHE A 79 19.04 -7.44 15.64
CA PHE A 79 19.01 -8.91 15.51
C PHE A 79 19.06 -9.43 14.08
N LEU A 80 18.73 -8.63 13.06
CA LEU A 80 18.68 -9.07 11.66
C LEU A 80 20.01 -9.66 11.19
N THR A 81 21.14 -9.06 11.58
CA THR A 81 22.47 -9.58 11.25
C THR A 81 22.64 -11.02 11.76
N GLN A 82 22.18 -11.30 12.98
CA GLN A 82 22.27 -12.63 13.57
C GLN A 82 21.33 -13.61 12.86
N TYR A 83 20.11 -13.19 12.51
CA TYR A 83 19.17 -14.01 11.73
C TYR A 83 19.75 -14.44 10.38
N ILE A 84 20.51 -13.55 9.73
CA ILE A 84 21.18 -13.85 8.46
C ILE A 84 22.35 -14.82 8.67
N VAL A 85 23.17 -14.60 9.70
CA VAL A 85 24.28 -15.51 10.04
C VAL A 85 23.77 -16.91 10.40
N ASP A 86 22.65 -17.00 11.11
CA ASP A 86 22.03 -18.26 11.53
C ASP A 86 21.23 -18.93 10.39
N GLY A 87 21.10 -18.28 9.23
CA GLY A 87 20.35 -18.78 8.08
C GLY A 87 18.82 -18.79 8.27
N ILE A 88 18.30 -18.05 9.26
CA ILE A 88 16.85 -17.87 9.47
C ILE A 88 16.26 -17.00 8.35
N LEU A 89 16.99 -15.97 7.94
CA LEU A 89 16.68 -15.15 6.78
C LEU A 89 17.86 -15.16 5.81
N GLU A 90 17.62 -15.27 4.51
CA GLU A 90 18.71 -15.21 3.55
C GLU A 90 19.30 -13.79 3.40
N LYS A 91 18.43 -12.78 3.49
CA LYS A 91 18.76 -11.37 3.21
C LYS A 91 17.94 -10.45 4.12
N ASP A 92 18.41 -9.21 4.22
CA ASP A 92 17.69 -8.12 4.88
C ASP A 92 16.40 -7.79 4.09
N PRO A 93 15.20 -8.04 4.65
CA PRO A 93 13.93 -7.88 3.95
C PRO A 93 13.55 -6.41 3.70
N PHE A 94 14.25 -5.46 4.34
CA PHE A 94 14.09 -4.03 4.08
C PHE A 94 14.98 -3.53 2.92
N LYS A 95 15.91 -4.36 2.45
CA LYS A 95 16.77 -4.04 1.29
C LYS A 95 16.43 -4.88 0.07
N THR A 96 15.99 -6.12 0.28
CA THR A 96 15.53 -7.03 -0.77
C THR A 96 14.11 -7.45 -0.43
N LEU A 97 13.20 -7.40 -1.39
CA LEU A 97 11.82 -7.85 -1.19
C LEU A 97 11.80 -9.31 -0.74
N ASP A 98 11.10 -9.59 0.36
CA ASP A 98 10.67 -10.94 0.71
C ASP A 98 9.59 -11.39 -0.29
N VAL A 99 9.97 -12.24 -1.23
CA VAL A 99 9.08 -12.66 -2.33
C VAL A 99 8.01 -13.64 -1.82
N GLU A 100 8.31 -14.48 -0.84
CA GLU A 100 7.40 -15.53 -0.36
C GLU A 100 6.25 -14.96 0.48
N GLY A 101 6.55 -14.05 1.42
CA GLY A 101 5.53 -13.43 2.27
C GLY A 101 5.01 -12.12 1.69
N VAL A 102 5.85 -11.08 1.68
CA VAL A 102 5.46 -9.73 1.23
C VAL A 102 5.08 -9.72 -0.25
N GLY A 103 5.83 -10.44 -1.08
CA GLY A 103 5.55 -10.60 -2.52
C GLY A 103 4.19 -11.24 -2.79
N ALA A 104 3.79 -12.26 -2.02
CA ALA A 104 2.48 -12.88 -2.14
C ALA A 104 1.33 -11.90 -1.85
N LEU A 105 1.51 -10.97 -0.88
CA LEU A 105 0.54 -9.90 -0.65
C LEU A 105 0.47 -8.90 -1.81
N ILE A 106 1.61 -8.57 -2.43
CA ILE A 106 1.66 -7.69 -3.60
C ILE A 106 0.95 -8.34 -4.80
N GLU A 107 1.24 -9.61 -5.06
CA GLU A 107 0.61 -10.39 -6.13
C GLU A 107 -0.90 -10.46 -5.94
N MET A 108 -1.35 -10.86 -4.75
CA MET A 108 -2.77 -10.92 -4.41
C MET A 108 -3.47 -9.56 -4.58
N ALA A 109 -2.84 -8.47 -4.12
CA ALA A 109 -3.40 -7.13 -4.27
C ALA A 109 -3.50 -6.70 -5.73
N CYS A 110 -2.49 -7.03 -6.56
CA CYS A 110 -2.53 -6.78 -8.00
C CYS A 110 -3.65 -7.54 -8.69
N GLU A 111 -3.79 -8.84 -8.42
CA GLU A 111 -4.85 -9.68 -8.99
C GLU A 111 -6.24 -9.17 -8.59
N LYS A 112 -6.47 -8.98 -7.29
CA LYS A 112 -7.73 -8.46 -6.77
C LYS A 112 -8.07 -7.09 -7.34
N GLY A 113 -7.11 -6.17 -7.38
CA GLY A 113 -7.34 -4.81 -7.87
C GLY A 113 -7.67 -4.77 -9.37
N ARG A 114 -6.94 -5.53 -10.20
CA ARG A 114 -7.16 -5.60 -11.65
C ARG A 114 -8.43 -6.33 -12.04
N ASN A 115 -8.97 -7.19 -11.17
CA ASN A 115 -10.23 -7.89 -11.45
C ASN A 115 -11.48 -7.00 -11.29
N VAL A 116 -11.33 -5.77 -10.78
CA VAL A 116 -12.44 -4.83 -10.61
C VAL A 116 -12.66 -3.97 -11.86
N ARG A 117 -11.58 -3.66 -12.61
CA ARG A 117 -11.62 -2.81 -13.82
C ARG A 117 -10.53 -3.20 -14.82
#